data_AF-G4FQ15-F1
#
_entry.id   AF-G4FQ15-F1
#
_cell.length_a   1.000
_cell.length_b   1.000
_cell.length_c   1.000
_cell.angle_alpha   90.00
_cell.angle_beta   90.00
_cell.angle_gamma   90.00
#
_symmetry.space_group_name_H-M   'P 1'
#
loop_
_entity.id
_entity.type
_entity.pdbx_description
1 polymer ?
#
loop_
_entity_poly.entity_id
_entity_poly.type
_entity_poly.pdbx_seq_one_letter_code
_entity_poly.pdbx_strand_id
1 'polypeptide(L)'
;MSSEFTPMTISSQDMVQQLSGQLHLVSEIAESLTLRLLALEERFNELSEKLDSVEPEQADDSDSFLLLADSSDRLVQLRGLLNEQAKDESHSEVPRLEVVIDSHVDSDNDMEEPEDFDLEQTVYVNDSQELPSESADPDLEQSDELMSA
;
A
#
# COMPACT_ATOMS: atom_id res chain seq x y z
N MET A 1 41.01 -50.61 -30.95
CA MET A 1 40.11 -50.12 -32.01
C MET A 1 39.97 -48.63 -31.78
N SER A 2 40.67 -47.83 -32.58
CA SER A 2 40.69 -46.37 -32.44
C SER A 2 39.41 -45.84 -33.06
N SER A 3 38.50 -45.31 -32.24
CA SER A 3 37.35 -44.58 -32.73
C SER A 3 37.84 -43.20 -33.17
N GLU A 4 38.04 -43.03 -34.47
CA GLU A 4 38.29 -41.73 -35.08
C GLU A 4 37.07 -40.83 -34.83
N PHE A 5 37.25 -39.83 -33.98
CA PHE A 5 36.34 -38.69 -33.92
C PHE A 5 36.57 -37.87 -35.19
N THR A 6 35.70 -38.03 -36.18
CA THR A 6 35.65 -37.11 -37.31
C THR A 6 35.20 -35.74 -36.79
N PRO A 7 35.99 -34.67 -36.98
CA PRO A 7 35.52 -33.33 -36.69
C PRO A 7 34.35 -33.04 -37.62
N MET A 8 33.19 -32.75 -37.03
CA MET A 8 32.00 -32.33 -37.75
C MET A 8 32.32 -31.00 -38.43
N THR A 9 32.77 -31.04 -39.68
CA THR A 9 33.03 -29.84 -40.48
C THR A 9 31.68 -29.23 -40.83
N ILE A 10 31.20 -28.35 -39.95
CA ILE A 10 30.01 -27.54 -40.17
C ILE A 10 30.21 -26.79 -41.49
N SER A 11 29.32 -27.01 -42.45
CA SER A 11 29.41 -26.34 -43.76
C SER A 11 29.16 -24.85 -43.56
N SER A 12 29.83 -23.99 -44.33
CA SER A 12 29.53 -22.55 -44.33
C SER A 12 28.04 -22.27 -44.58
N GLN A 13 27.37 -23.15 -45.32
CA GLN A 13 25.94 -23.08 -45.57
C GLN A 13 25.10 -23.34 -44.31
N ASP A 14 25.52 -24.28 -43.45
CA ASP A 14 24.85 -24.59 -42.18
C ASP A 14 25.00 -23.41 -41.20
N MET A 15 26.16 -22.77 -41.18
CA MET A 15 26.39 -21.56 -40.37
C MET A 15 25.50 -20.40 -40.82
N VAL A 16 25.33 -20.18 -42.13
CA VAL A 16 24.44 -19.13 -42.65
C VAL A 16 22.98 -19.41 -42.30
N GLN A 17 22.52 -20.66 -42.41
CA GLN A 17 21.17 -21.05 -42.01
C GLN A 17 20.95 -20.82 -40.51
N GLN A 18 21.91 -21.22 -39.66
CA GLN A 18 21.84 -20.98 -38.22
C GLN A 18 21.75 -19.50 -37.89
N LEU A 19 22.60 -18.66 -38.50
CA LEU A 19 22.56 -17.21 -38.30
C LEU A 19 21.25 -16.59 -38.79
N SER A 20 20.71 -17.09 -39.91
CA SER A 20 19.41 -16.62 -40.42
C SER A 20 18.26 -16.97 -39.48
N GLY A 21 18.29 -18.17 -38.88
CA GLY A 21 17.31 -18.58 -37.87
C GLY A 21 17.45 -17.78 -36.58
N GLN A 22 18.68 -17.51 -36.13
CA GLN A 22 18.92 -16.65 -34.97
C GLN A 22 18.43 -15.22 -35.21
N LEU A 23 18.68 -14.66 -36.41
CA LEU A 23 18.21 -13.33 -36.76
C LEU A 23 16.68 -13.26 -36.80
N HIS A 24 16.03 -14.31 -37.35
CA HIS A 24 14.58 -14.40 -37.36
C HIS A 24 14.01 -14.42 -35.93
N LEU A 25 14.55 -15.27 -35.05
CA LEU A 25 14.13 -15.33 -33.65
C LEU A 25 14.35 -13.98 -32.93
N VAL A 26 15.48 -13.32 -33.16
CA VAL A 26 15.73 -11.97 -32.61
C VAL A 26 14.70 -10.96 -33.12
N SER A 27 14.28 -11.07 -34.38
CA SER A 27 13.22 -10.23 -34.95
C SER A 27 11.87 -10.47 -34.26
N GLU A 28 11.49 -11.73 -34.04
CA GLU A 28 10.26 -12.09 -33.33
C GLU A 28 10.28 -11.59 -31.88
N ILE A 29 11.43 -11.73 -31.19
CA ILE A 29 11.61 -11.21 -29.83
C ILE A 29 11.47 -9.68 -29.84
N ALA A 30 12.08 -9.00 -30.80
CA ALA A 30 12.00 -7.54 -30.91
C ALA A 30 10.56 -7.07 -31.16
N GLU A 31 9.81 -7.76 -32.00
CA GLU A 31 8.40 -7.47 -32.25
C GLU A 31 7.55 -7.67 -30.98
N SER A 32 7.71 -8.82 -30.31
CA SER A 32 7.02 -9.10 -29.04
C SER A 32 7.34 -8.06 -27.96
N LEU A 33 8.60 -7.67 -27.82
CA LEU A 33 9.01 -6.64 -26.87
C LEU A 33 8.44 -5.26 -27.23
N THR A 34 8.38 -4.93 -28.53
CA THR A 34 7.80 -3.66 -29.00
C THR A 34 6.31 -3.57 -28.61
N LEU A 35 5.54 -4.63 -28.86
CA LEU A 35 4.13 -4.67 -28.47
C LEU A 35 3.96 -4.57 -26.95
N ARG A 36 4.81 -5.24 -26.18
CA ARG A 36 4.77 -5.18 -24.72
C ARG A 36 5.15 -3.80 -24.16
N LEU A 37 6.08 -3.10 -24.80
CA LEU A 37 6.44 -1.72 -24.46
C LEU A 37 5.28 -0.77 -24.71
N LEU A 38 4.61 -0.87 -25.87
CA LEU A 38 3.42 -0.08 -26.17
C LEU A 38 2.31 -0.28 -25.13
N ALA A 39 2.02 -1.53 -24.76
CA ALA A 39 1.02 -1.83 -23.73
C ALA A 39 1.39 -1.30 -22.34
N LEU A 40 2.68 -1.22 -22.02
CA LEU A 40 3.16 -0.63 -20.77
C LEU A 40 3.07 0.91 -20.79
N GLU A 41 3.39 1.53 -21.92
CA GLU A 41 3.25 2.98 -22.11
C GLU A 41 1.79 3.43 -21.98
N GLU A 42 0.86 2.68 -22.56
CA GLU A 42 -0.59 2.93 -22.42
C GLU A 42 -1.03 2.88 -20.95
N ARG A 43 -0.73 1.78 -20.25
CA ARG A 43 -1.04 1.64 -18.81
C ARG A 43 -0.37 2.70 -17.95
N PHE A 44 0.84 3.14 -18.30
CA PHE A 44 1.52 4.21 -17.60
C PHE A 44 0.77 5.53 -17.77
N ASN A 45 0.34 5.86 -19.00
CA ASN A 45 -0.43 7.06 -19.29
C ASN A 45 -1.78 7.05 -18.55
N GLU A 46 -2.50 5.93 -18.53
CA GLU A 46 -3.74 5.77 -17.76
C GLU A 46 -3.53 6.02 -16.26
N LEU A 47 -2.46 5.45 -15.68
CA LEU A 47 -2.13 5.66 -14.27
C LEU A 47 -1.69 7.10 -13.99
N SER A 48 -0.98 7.74 -14.93
CA SER A 48 -0.57 9.13 -14.82
C SER A 48 -1.78 10.06 -14.85
N GLU A 49 -2.70 9.84 -15.79
CA GLU A 49 -3.96 10.60 -15.87
C GLU A 49 -4.81 10.39 -14.62
N LYS A 50 -4.89 9.15 -14.12
CA LYS A 50 -5.57 8.87 -12.85
C LYS A 50 -4.92 9.60 -11.68
N LEU A 51 -3.59 9.70 -11.63
CA LEU A 51 -2.89 10.43 -10.58
C LEU A 51 -3.17 11.94 -10.67
N ASP A 52 -3.16 12.50 -11.89
CA ASP A 52 -3.47 13.92 -12.13
C ASP A 52 -4.95 14.24 -11.86
N SER A 53 -5.85 13.29 -12.10
CA SER A 53 -7.28 13.39 -11.80
C SER A 53 -7.61 13.14 -10.33
N VAL A 54 -6.76 12.41 -9.61
CA VAL A 54 -6.85 12.29 -8.15
C VAL A 54 -6.27 13.59 -7.58
N GLU A 55 -7.09 14.63 -7.62
CA GLU A 55 -6.93 15.75 -6.71
C GLU A 55 -6.78 15.15 -5.30
N PRO A 56 -5.77 15.55 -4.49
CA PRO A 56 -5.70 15.07 -3.13
C PRO A 56 -7.06 15.35 -2.53
N GLU A 57 -7.75 14.28 -2.13
CA GLU A 57 -8.99 14.37 -1.40
C GLU A 57 -8.65 15.30 -0.24
N GLN A 58 -8.99 16.59 -0.37
CA GLN A 58 -9.08 17.49 0.74
C GLN A 58 -10.22 16.87 1.52
N ALA A 59 -9.87 15.91 2.38
CA ALA A 59 -10.69 15.53 3.49
C ALA A 59 -11.25 16.84 4.02
N ASP A 60 -12.56 16.88 4.26
CA ASP A 60 -13.26 18.07 4.76
C ASP A 60 -12.74 18.37 6.18
N ASP A 61 -11.47 18.78 6.24
CA ASP A 61 -10.67 19.07 7.42
C ASP A 61 -11.22 20.33 8.06
N SER A 62 -12.15 21.02 7.41
CA SER A 62 -12.93 22.13 7.95
C SER A 62 -13.45 21.81 9.35
N ASP A 63 -14.04 20.63 9.55
CA ASP A 63 -14.55 20.19 10.84
C ASP A 63 -13.42 19.86 11.83
N SER A 64 -12.33 19.28 11.34
CA SER A 64 -11.12 18.99 12.13
C SER A 64 -10.43 20.28 12.62
N PHE A 65 -10.34 21.30 11.76
CA PHE A 65 -9.81 22.63 12.06
C PHE A 65 -10.70 23.38 13.05
N LEU A 66 -12.03 23.27 12.93
CA LEU A 66 -12.97 23.85 13.89
C LEU A 66 -12.81 23.20 15.28
N LEU A 67 -12.68 21.87 15.34
CA LEU A 67 -12.43 21.15 16.59
C LEU A 67 -11.07 21.52 17.21
N LEU A 68 -10.02 21.68 16.40
CA LEU A 68 -8.72 22.15 16.86
C LEU A 68 -8.80 23.55 17.46
N ALA A 69 -9.52 24.48 16.81
CA ALA A 69 -9.72 25.84 17.29
C ALA A 69 -10.47 25.88 18.63
N ASP A 70 -11.57 25.13 18.75
CA ASP A 70 -12.32 25.02 20.01
C ASP A 70 -11.47 24.39 21.13
N SER A 71 -10.69 23.36 20.81
CA SER A 71 -9.77 22.74 21.78
C SER A 71 -8.70 23.73 22.27
N SER A 72 -8.20 24.57 21.37
CA SER A 72 -7.22 25.61 21.68
C SER A 72 -7.81 26.64 22.64
N ASP A 73 -9.01 27.14 22.35
CA ASP A 73 -9.70 28.11 23.21
C ASP A 73 -9.98 27.53 24.60
N ARG A 74 -10.39 26.27 24.67
CA ARG A 74 -10.61 25.57 25.93
C ARG A 74 -9.31 25.37 26.74
N LEU A 75 -8.19 25.09 26.08
CA LEU A 75 -6.88 25.01 26.73
C LEU A 75 -6.44 26.37 27.29
N VAL A 76 -6.71 27.46 26.59
CA VAL A 76 -6.45 28.82 27.07
C VAL A 76 -7.28 29.12 28.32
N GLN A 77 -8.57 28.75 28.32
CA GLN A 77 -9.45 28.91 29.49
C GLN A 77 -8.96 28.10 30.69
N LEU A 78 -8.60 26.83 30.49
CA LEU A 78 -8.06 25.97 31.55
C LEU A 78 -6.75 26.52 32.13
N ARG A 79 -5.85 27.04 31.27
CA ARG A 79 -4.64 27.73 31.73
C ARG A 79 -4.96 28.98 32.54
N GLY A 80 -6.01 29.72 32.17
CA GLY A 80 -6.51 30.86 32.94
C GLY A 80 -6.94 30.45 34.36
N LEU A 81 -7.78 29.42 34.46
CA LEU A 81 -8.28 28.91 35.75
C LEU A 81 -7.18 28.34 36.63
N LEU A 82 -6.24 27.57 36.07
CA LEU A 82 -5.10 27.04 36.83
C LEU A 82 -4.20 28.17 37.36
N ASN A 83 -4.01 29.23 36.58
CA ASN A 83 -3.22 30.39 37.01
C ASN A 83 -3.96 31.28 38.01
N GLU A 84 -5.29 31.32 37.98
CA GLU A 84 -6.13 32.01 38.95
C GLU A 84 -6.14 31.25 40.28
N GLN A 85 -6.34 29.93 40.23
CA GLN A 85 -6.23 29.05 41.40
C GLN A 85 -4.84 29.16 42.04
N ALA A 86 -3.76 29.16 41.25
CA ALA A 86 -2.41 29.36 41.77
C ALA A 86 -2.18 30.75 42.41
N LYS A 87 -2.94 31.77 42.00
CA LYS A 87 -2.90 33.10 42.64
C LYS A 87 -3.69 33.13 43.95
N ASP A 88 -4.84 32.47 44.01
CA ASP A 88 -5.64 32.38 45.23
C ASP A 88 -5.01 31.43 46.28
N GLU A 89 -4.26 30.42 45.83
CA GLU A 89 -3.54 29.48 46.70
C GLU A 89 -2.26 30.09 47.30
N SER A 90 -1.85 31.29 46.85
CA SER A 90 -0.77 32.06 47.50
C SER A 90 -1.17 32.71 48.83
N HIS A 91 -2.45 32.61 49.23
CA HIS A 91 -2.96 33.02 50.54
C HIS A 91 -3.39 31.85 51.45
N SER A 92 -3.20 30.59 51.04
CA SER A 92 -3.49 29.44 51.88
C SER A 92 -2.22 28.89 52.50
N GLU A 93 -2.11 29.07 53.81
CA GLU A 93 -1.13 28.45 54.69
C GLU A 93 -1.02 26.96 54.37
N VAL A 94 0.13 26.55 53.82
CA VAL A 94 0.46 25.17 53.46
C VAL A 94 0.16 24.27 54.66
N PRO A 95 -0.79 23.32 54.59
CA PRO A 95 -0.86 22.28 55.61
C PRO A 95 0.40 21.47 55.43
N ARG A 96 1.35 21.65 56.35
CA ARG A 96 2.54 20.80 56.43
C ARG A 96 2.06 19.39 56.66
N LEU A 97 2.19 18.55 55.64
CA LEU A 97 1.98 17.11 55.75
C LEU A 97 2.98 16.58 56.79
N GLU A 98 2.44 16.19 57.92
CA GLU A 98 3.17 15.52 58.99
C GLU A 98 3.60 14.16 58.44
N VAL A 99 4.90 13.98 58.26
CA VAL A 99 5.48 12.71 57.79
C VAL A 99 5.24 11.69 58.90
N VAL A 100 4.19 10.89 58.73
CA VAL A 100 4.02 9.64 59.48
C VAL A 100 5.06 8.67 58.95
N ILE A 101 6.19 8.61 59.62
CA ILE A 101 7.14 7.52 59.46
C ILE A 101 6.52 6.34 60.17
N ASP A 102 5.75 5.52 59.45
CA ASP A 102 5.43 4.18 59.90
C ASP A 102 6.34 3.19 59.17
N SER A 103 7.12 2.50 59.97
CA SER A 103 8.15 1.56 59.57
C SER A 103 7.54 0.29 59.00
N HIS A 104 7.83 -0.05 57.75
CA HIS A 104 7.90 -1.45 57.34
C HIS A 104 8.94 -1.68 56.24
N VAL A 105 10.06 -2.22 56.71
CA VAL A 105 11.03 -3.14 56.10
C VAL A 105 10.82 -3.51 54.62
N ASP A 106 11.91 -3.36 53.87
CA ASP A 106 12.26 -3.98 52.58
C ASP A 106 11.48 -5.26 52.25
N SER A 107 10.96 -5.35 51.02
CA SER A 107 11.10 -6.55 50.20
C SER A 107 10.85 -6.24 48.72
N ASP A 108 11.84 -6.65 47.95
CA ASP A 108 11.95 -6.58 46.50
C ASP A 108 10.77 -7.23 45.75
N ASN A 109 10.49 -6.68 44.57
CA ASN A 109 10.24 -7.42 43.33
C ASN A 109 9.02 -8.36 43.29
N ASP A 110 7.86 -7.80 42.88
CA ASP A 110 6.86 -8.57 42.14
C ASP A 110 6.58 -7.86 40.80
N MET A 111 7.05 -8.51 39.73
CA MET A 111 6.75 -8.19 38.34
C MET A 111 5.30 -8.59 38.07
N GLU A 112 4.39 -7.63 37.99
CA GLU A 112 3.07 -7.87 37.41
C GLU A 112 3.22 -8.03 35.89
N GLU A 113 2.91 -9.24 35.44
CA GLU A 113 2.84 -9.68 34.04
C GLU A 113 1.73 -8.89 33.30
N PRO A 114 1.97 -8.39 32.07
CA PRO A 114 0.93 -7.67 31.35
C PRO A 114 -0.19 -8.62 30.92
N GLU A 115 -1.43 -8.22 31.19
CA GLU A 115 -2.67 -8.95 30.87
C GLU A 115 -2.71 -9.42 29.40
N ASP A 116 -3.01 -10.71 29.23
CA ASP A 116 -3.10 -11.40 27.94
C ASP A 116 -4.34 -10.89 27.19
N PHE A 117 -4.14 -10.02 26.19
CA PHE A 117 -5.19 -9.58 25.29
C PHE A 117 -5.52 -10.72 24.33
N ASP A 118 -6.60 -11.44 24.60
CA ASP A 118 -7.15 -12.48 23.74
C ASP A 118 -7.72 -11.83 22.46
N LEU A 119 -6.82 -11.53 21.51
CA LEU A 119 -7.14 -10.96 20.21
C LEU A 119 -7.88 -12.01 19.39
N GLU A 120 -9.22 -11.95 19.43
CA GLU A 120 -10.09 -12.71 18.55
C GLU A 120 -9.64 -12.54 17.08
N GLN A 121 -9.26 -13.65 16.45
CA GLN A 121 -8.66 -13.66 15.12
C GLN A 121 -9.66 -13.16 14.07
N THR A 122 -9.39 -11.99 13.49
CA THR A 122 -10.18 -11.44 12.41
C THR A 122 -9.96 -12.23 11.11
N VAL A 123 -11.04 -12.78 10.55
CA VAL A 123 -11.01 -13.48 9.27
C VAL A 123 -11.18 -12.47 8.14
N TYR A 124 -10.16 -12.36 7.27
CA TYR A 124 -10.25 -11.56 6.05
C TYR A 124 -11.07 -12.32 5.01
N VAL A 125 -12.28 -11.85 4.73
CA VAL A 125 -13.12 -12.35 3.64
C VAL A 125 -12.78 -11.52 2.40
N ASN A 126 -12.23 -12.18 1.38
CA ASN A 126 -12.01 -11.58 0.08
C ASN A 126 -13.36 -11.41 -0.63
N ASP A 127 -13.98 -10.24 -0.47
CA ASP A 127 -15.20 -9.89 -1.20
C ASP A 127 -14.79 -9.60 -2.65
N SER A 128 -14.98 -10.57 -3.55
CA SER A 128 -14.68 -10.41 -4.97
C SER A 128 -15.56 -9.28 -5.52
N GLN A 129 -14.99 -8.09 -5.67
CA GLN A 129 -15.62 -6.99 -6.42
C GLN A 129 -15.56 -7.30 -7.92
N GLU A 130 -16.30 -8.30 -8.35
CA GLU A 130 -16.54 -8.52 -9.77
C GLU A 130 -17.64 -7.53 -10.19
N LEU A 131 -17.27 -6.53 -10.99
CA LEU A 131 -18.23 -5.63 -11.62
C LEU A 131 -19.27 -6.46 -12.38
N PRO A 132 -20.58 -6.17 -12.27
CA PRO A 132 -21.57 -6.86 -13.08
C PRO A 132 -21.23 -6.61 -14.54
N SER A 133 -20.88 -7.68 -15.26
CA SER A 133 -20.63 -7.64 -16.70
C SER A 133 -21.80 -6.95 -17.38
N GLU A 134 -21.53 -5.74 -17.87
CA GLU A 134 -22.41 -4.93 -18.68
C GLU A 134 -22.90 -5.77 -19.85
N SER A 135 -24.22 -5.75 -20.04
CA SER A 135 -25.00 -6.59 -20.94
C SER A 135 -24.29 -6.93 -22.25
N ALA A 136 -24.03 -8.23 -22.47
CA ALA A 136 -23.82 -8.77 -23.80
C ALA A 136 -25.08 -8.46 -24.63
N ASP A 137 -24.95 -7.52 -25.55
CA ASP A 137 -25.94 -7.20 -26.57
C ASP A 137 -26.00 -8.39 -27.56
N PRO A 138 -27.13 -9.10 -27.69
CA PRO A 138 -27.22 -10.31 -28.51
C PRO A 138 -27.29 -10.06 -30.03
N ASP A 139 -26.95 -8.85 -30.51
CA ASP A 139 -27.14 -8.46 -31.92
C ASP A 139 -25.88 -8.53 -32.80
N LEU A 140 -24.75 -9.00 -32.27
CA LEU A 140 -23.48 -9.12 -33.02
C LEU A 140 -23.12 -10.55 -33.49
N GLU A 141 -24.01 -11.53 -33.34
CA GLU A 141 -23.77 -12.93 -33.80
C GLU A 141 -24.26 -13.23 -35.24
N GLN A 142 -24.72 -12.25 -36.03
CA GLN A 142 -25.26 -12.52 -37.38
C GLN A 142 -24.39 -12.09 -38.57
N SER A 143 -23.18 -11.55 -38.36
CA SER A 143 -22.36 -11.05 -39.46
C SER A 143 -21.42 -12.07 -40.12
N ASP A 144 -21.31 -13.29 -39.60
CA ASP A 144 -20.28 -14.26 -40.06
C ASP A 144 -20.79 -15.37 -41.00
N GLU A 145 -22.05 -15.34 -41.46
CA GLU A 145 -22.62 -16.40 -42.32
C GLU A 145 -22.88 -16.00 -43.80
N LEU A 146 -22.14 -15.02 -44.35
CA LEU A 146 -22.29 -14.62 -45.77
C LEU A 146 -21.01 -14.67 -46.62
N MET A 147 -20.01 -15.47 -46.24
CA MET A 147 -18.78 -15.64 -47.04
C MET A 147 -18.41 -17.09 -47.37
N SER A 148 -19.36 -18.02 -47.42
CA SER A 148 -19.12 -19.38 -47.95
C SER A 148 -20.28 -19.92 -48.79
N ALA A 149 -20.34 -19.49 -50.06
CA ALA A 149 -20.84 -20.26 -51.22
C ALA A 149 -20.49 -19.57 -52.54
#